data_AF-A0A841L7I9-F1
#
_entry.id   AF-A0A841L7I9-F1
#
_cell.length_a   1.000
_cell.length_b   1.000
_cell.length_c   1.000
_cell.angle_alpha   90.00
_cell.angle_beta   90.00
_cell.angle_gamma   90.00
#
_symmetry.space_group_name_H-M   'P 1'
#
loop_
_entity.id
_entity.type
_entity.pdbx_description
1 polymer ?
#
loop_
_entity_poly.entity_id
_entity_poly.type
_entity_poly.pdbx_seq_one_letter_code
_entity_poly.pdbx_strand_id
1 'polypeptide(L)'
;MMRTRILMVTIGLALGALIWLPLRAILPAGIAATAVDGTIWNASLRGAEAGGLALGDVQLAAEPPALLGGNIRLGLQGPALQGEAVLGSGIDGLSASLLPLDATLPAQRITTSNLTLRFTAGQCTTATGQVEVITSLATLGGAPRCAGDAALVDLASPDGLITLRARIDAAGRLTLS
;
A
#
# COMPACT_ATOMS: atom_id res chain seq x y z
N MET A 1 5.42 19.07 -41.75
CA MET A 1 3.97 18.83 -41.54
C MET A 1 3.64 17.38 -41.15
N MET A 2 4.14 16.34 -41.83
CA MET A 2 3.77 14.93 -41.54
C MET A 2 4.25 14.42 -40.16
N ARG A 3 5.48 14.78 -39.74
CA ARG A 3 6.01 14.48 -38.39
C ARG A 3 5.19 15.13 -37.25
N THR A 4 4.73 16.36 -37.44
CA THR A 4 3.93 17.10 -36.43
C THR A 4 2.53 16.48 -36.24
N ARG A 5 1.93 15.99 -37.33
CA ARG A 5 0.63 15.29 -37.28
C ARG A 5 0.76 13.92 -36.63
N ILE A 6 1.84 13.18 -36.91
CA ILE A 6 2.14 11.91 -36.23
C ILE A 6 2.37 12.14 -34.74
N LEU A 7 3.14 13.18 -34.37
CA LEU A 7 3.37 13.54 -32.97
C LEU A 7 2.07 13.86 -32.22
N MET A 8 1.16 14.64 -32.84
CA MET A 8 -0.15 14.95 -32.26
C MET A 8 -1.04 13.72 -32.13
N VAL A 9 -1.03 12.82 -33.11
CA VAL A 9 -1.81 11.57 -33.05
C VAL A 9 -1.25 10.63 -31.98
N THR A 10 0.08 10.49 -31.86
CA THR A 10 0.69 9.68 -30.81
C THR A 10 0.45 10.27 -29.42
N ILE A 11 0.51 11.59 -29.26
CA ILE A 11 0.20 12.27 -27.99
C ILE A 11 -1.28 12.10 -27.67
N GLY A 12 -2.18 12.30 -28.63
CA GLY A 12 -3.63 12.12 -28.45
C GLY A 12 -4.00 10.67 -28.11
N LEU A 13 -3.35 9.70 -28.74
CA LEU A 13 -3.58 8.28 -28.48
C LEU A 13 -3.00 7.86 -27.12
N ALA A 14 -1.82 8.36 -26.73
CA ALA A 14 -1.24 8.13 -25.41
C ALA A 14 -2.09 8.77 -24.30
N LEU A 15 -2.59 10.00 -24.51
CA LEU A 15 -3.51 10.66 -23.58
C LEU A 15 -4.85 9.93 -23.48
N GLY A 16 -5.42 9.49 -24.61
CA GLY A 16 -6.64 8.68 -24.63
C GLY A 16 -6.46 7.34 -23.90
N ALA A 17 -5.35 6.65 -24.15
CA ALA A 17 -5.01 5.41 -23.46
C ALA A 17 -4.78 5.62 -21.95
N LEU A 18 -4.18 6.73 -21.54
CA LEU A 18 -3.96 7.08 -20.13
C LEU A 18 -5.28 7.40 -19.40
N ILE A 19 -6.24 8.03 -20.09
CA ILE A 19 -7.55 8.34 -19.54
C ILE A 19 -8.43 7.07 -19.41
N TRP A 20 -8.29 6.13 -20.34
CA TRP A 20 -9.05 4.87 -20.37
C TRP A 20 -8.30 3.65 -19.85
N LEU A 21 -7.14 3.84 -19.22
CA LEU A 21 -6.36 2.70 -18.77
C LEU A 21 -7.14 1.97 -17.68
N PRO A 22 -7.51 0.69 -17.89
CA PRO A 22 -8.23 -0.06 -16.88
C PRO A 22 -7.31 -0.19 -15.67
N LEU A 23 -7.81 0.18 -14.49
CA LEU A 23 -7.10 0.07 -13.21
C LEU A 23 -6.50 -1.33 -13.01
N ARG A 24 -7.14 -2.35 -13.61
CA ARG A 24 -6.68 -3.75 -13.73
C ARG A 24 -5.21 -3.90 -14.15
N ALA A 25 -4.68 -2.97 -14.94
CA ALA A 25 -3.30 -3.00 -15.42
C ALA A 25 -2.28 -2.44 -14.42
N ILE A 26 -2.72 -1.71 -13.38
CA ILE A 26 -1.85 -0.98 -12.44
C ILE A 26 -2.07 -1.42 -10.99
N LEU A 27 -3.01 -2.34 -10.68
CA LEU A 27 -3.17 -2.81 -9.31
C LEU A 27 -1.82 -3.29 -8.76
N PRO A 28 -1.37 -2.77 -7.61
CA PRO A 28 -0.16 -3.23 -6.96
C PRO A 28 -0.25 -4.76 -6.79
N ALA A 29 0.83 -5.45 -7.13
CA ALA A 29 0.90 -6.90 -6.94
C ALA A 29 0.57 -7.22 -5.47
N GLY A 30 -0.45 -8.05 -5.25
CA GLY A 30 -0.89 -8.45 -3.91
C GLY A 30 -2.18 -7.81 -3.40
N ILE A 31 -2.82 -6.90 -4.16
CA ILE A 31 -4.18 -6.42 -3.87
C ILE A 31 -5.20 -7.22 -4.68
N ALA A 32 -6.08 -7.92 -4.00
CA ALA A 32 -7.27 -8.56 -4.55
C ALA A 32 -8.51 -7.72 -4.22
N ALA A 33 -9.53 -7.73 -5.08
CA ALA A 33 -10.80 -7.09 -4.80
C ALA A 33 -11.93 -7.86 -5.49
N THR A 34 -13.11 -7.86 -4.89
CA THR A 34 -14.28 -8.57 -5.42
C THR A 34 -14.85 -7.86 -6.66
N ALA A 35 -14.86 -6.53 -6.63
CA ALA A 35 -15.22 -5.70 -7.77
C ALA A 35 -14.34 -4.47 -7.83
N VAL A 36 -14.00 -4.05 -9.05
CA VAL A 36 -13.25 -2.84 -9.34
C VAL A 36 -14.07 -2.02 -10.31
N ASP A 37 -14.52 -0.86 -9.84
CA ASP A 37 -15.35 0.08 -10.58
C ASP A 37 -14.57 1.39 -10.79
N GLY A 38 -14.74 2.04 -11.95
CA GLY A 38 -14.14 3.34 -12.25
C GLY A 38 -12.82 3.31 -13.04
N THR A 39 -12.06 4.40 -12.96
CA THR A 39 -10.80 4.62 -13.70
C THR A 39 -9.65 4.88 -12.74
N ILE A 40 -8.40 4.90 -13.21
CA ILE A 40 -7.22 5.22 -12.37
C ILE A 40 -7.35 6.55 -11.58
N TRP A 41 -8.18 7.47 -12.08
CA TRP A 41 -8.41 8.79 -11.49
C TRP A 41 -9.45 8.79 -10.37
N ASN A 42 -10.39 7.86 -10.44
CA ASN A 42 -11.46 7.70 -9.48
C ASN A 42 -11.95 6.25 -9.59
N ALA A 43 -11.32 5.40 -8.80
CA ALA A 43 -11.61 3.98 -8.72
C ALA A 43 -12.16 3.65 -7.33
N SER A 44 -13.06 2.69 -7.30
CA SER A 44 -13.57 2.09 -6.08
C SER A 44 -13.36 0.58 -6.16
N LEU A 45 -12.67 0.03 -5.17
CA LEU A 45 -12.56 -1.40 -4.95
C LEU A 45 -13.55 -1.80 -3.87
N ARG A 46 -14.40 -2.77 -4.18
CA ARG A 46 -15.28 -3.39 -3.20
C ARG A 46 -14.67 -4.68 -2.70
N GLY A 47 -14.69 -4.84 -1.37
CA GLY A 47 -14.10 -6.01 -0.70
C GLY A 47 -12.63 -6.21 -1.08
N ALA A 48 -11.83 -5.17 -0.94
CA ALA A 48 -10.39 -5.23 -1.18
C ALA A 48 -9.68 -6.01 -0.05
N GLU A 49 -8.68 -6.77 -0.45
CA GLU A 49 -7.86 -7.62 0.40
C GLU A 49 -6.40 -7.48 -0.04
N ALA A 50 -5.47 -7.40 0.91
CA ALA A 50 -4.05 -7.40 0.58
C ALA A 50 -3.26 -8.24 1.58
N GLY A 51 -2.49 -9.20 1.07
CA GLY A 51 -1.59 -10.02 1.90
C GLY A 51 -2.27 -10.69 3.11
N GLY A 52 -3.53 -11.12 2.99
CA GLY A 52 -4.30 -11.72 4.09
C GLY A 52 -5.02 -10.72 4.99
N LEU A 53 -5.03 -9.42 4.66
CA LEU A 53 -5.73 -8.39 5.43
C LEU A 53 -6.97 -7.88 4.70
N ALA A 54 -8.10 -7.83 5.40
CA ALA A 54 -9.32 -7.20 4.91
C ALA A 54 -9.15 -5.68 4.94
N LEU A 55 -9.03 -5.08 3.75
CA LEU A 55 -9.02 -3.63 3.58
C LEU A 55 -10.45 -3.08 3.50
N GLY A 56 -11.41 -3.90 3.03
CA GLY A 56 -12.81 -3.51 2.86
C GLY A 56 -13.02 -2.68 1.60
N ASP A 57 -13.96 -1.74 1.65
CA ASP A 57 -14.22 -0.85 0.51
C ASP A 57 -13.19 0.29 0.48
N VAL A 58 -12.41 0.35 -0.59
CA VAL A 58 -11.30 1.31 -0.76
C VAL A 58 -11.52 2.14 -2.01
N GLN A 59 -11.44 3.45 -1.88
CA GLN A 59 -11.35 4.40 -2.97
C GLN A 59 -9.88 4.64 -3.30
N LEU A 60 -9.56 4.55 -4.60
CA LEU A 60 -8.26 4.82 -5.18
C LEU A 60 -8.38 6.01 -6.12
N ALA A 61 -7.51 7.01 -5.96
CA ALA A 61 -7.41 8.12 -6.89
C ALA A 61 -5.95 8.41 -7.22
N ALA A 62 -5.58 8.35 -8.49
CA ALA A 62 -4.28 8.80 -8.96
C ALA A 62 -4.21 10.33 -8.93
N GLU A 63 -3.11 10.86 -8.40
CA GLU A 63 -2.86 12.31 -8.40
C GLU A 63 -2.35 12.78 -9.76
N PRO A 64 -3.08 13.63 -10.51
CA PRO A 64 -2.66 14.13 -11.82
C PRO A 64 -1.29 14.81 -11.88
N PRO A 65 -0.88 15.66 -10.90
CA PRO A 65 0.43 16.30 -10.97
C PRO A 65 1.60 15.34 -10.74
N ALA A 66 1.39 14.19 -10.10
CA ALA A 66 2.46 13.23 -9.80
C ALA A 66 3.00 12.52 -11.06
N LEU A 67 2.15 12.34 -12.08
CA LEU A 67 2.52 11.69 -13.34
C LEU A 67 3.58 12.46 -14.12
N LEU A 68 3.62 13.79 -13.99
CA LEU A 68 4.64 14.63 -14.63
C LEU A 68 6.02 14.44 -13.99
N GLY A 69 6.07 13.99 -12.73
CA GLY A 69 7.30 13.68 -12.00
C GLY A 69 7.80 12.24 -12.19
N GLY A 70 7.13 11.44 -13.03
CA GLY A 70 7.50 10.03 -13.27
C GLY A 70 7.10 9.05 -12.16
N ASN A 71 6.34 9.49 -11.16
CA ASN A 71 5.88 8.65 -10.07
C ASN A 71 4.35 8.55 -10.08
N ILE A 72 3.81 7.35 -9.91
CA ILE A 72 2.36 7.16 -9.79
C ILE A 72 2.02 7.17 -8.30
N ARG A 73 1.39 8.25 -7.84
CA ARG A 73 0.84 8.35 -6.48
C ARG A 73 -0.64 8.01 -6.51
N LEU A 74 -1.04 7.15 -5.59
CA LEU A 74 -2.41 6.67 -5.43
C LEU A 74 -2.84 7.03 -4.00
N GLY A 75 -3.80 7.95 -3.89
CA GLY A 75 -4.49 8.19 -2.64
C GLY A 75 -5.35 6.96 -2.31
N LEU A 76 -5.23 6.48 -1.07
CA LEU A 76 -6.02 5.40 -0.49
C LEU A 76 -6.97 6.00 0.53
N GLN A 77 -8.27 5.74 0.36
CA GLN A 77 -9.30 6.16 1.33
C GLN A 77 -10.34 5.07 1.51
N GLY A 78 -10.74 4.81 2.74
CA GLY A 78 -11.77 3.85 3.08
C GLY A 78 -12.14 3.98 4.56
N PRO A 79 -13.17 3.25 5.01
CA PRO A 79 -13.68 3.37 6.39
C PRO A 79 -12.63 3.05 7.47
N ALA A 80 -11.67 2.19 7.14
CA ALA A 80 -10.66 1.69 8.04
C ALA A 80 -9.23 1.93 7.52
N LEU A 81 -9.06 2.77 6.50
CA LEU A 81 -7.81 2.95 5.79
C LEU A 81 -7.73 4.36 5.21
N GLN A 82 -6.61 5.05 5.45
CA GLN A 82 -6.27 6.29 4.77
C GLN A 82 -4.76 6.40 4.58
N GLY A 83 -4.31 6.93 3.46
CA GLY A 83 -2.89 7.17 3.20
C GLY A 83 -2.59 7.29 1.72
N GLU A 84 -1.32 7.20 1.37
CA GLU A 84 -0.86 7.25 -0.02
C GLU A 84 0.03 6.06 -0.33
N ALA A 85 -0.15 5.47 -1.52
CA ALA A 85 0.76 4.50 -2.09
C ALA A 85 1.49 5.13 -3.27
N VAL A 86 2.80 4.92 -3.33
CA VAL A 86 3.65 5.36 -4.42
C VAL A 86 4.16 4.14 -5.16
N LEU A 87 3.68 3.97 -6.39
CA LEU A 87 3.91 2.77 -7.18
C LEU A 87 5.42 2.56 -7.42
N GLY A 88 5.95 1.42 -6.99
CA GLY A 88 7.36 1.08 -7.12
C GLY A 88 8.30 1.69 -6.05
N SER A 89 7.79 2.50 -5.12
CA SER A 89 8.61 3.06 -4.04
C SER A 89 8.08 2.85 -2.63
N GLY A 90 6.78 2.61 -2.43
CA GLY A 90 6.25 2.23 -1.11
C GLY A 90 4.96 2.94 -0.72
N ILE A 91 4.82 3.28 0.57
CA ILE A 91 3.64 3.90 1.16
C ILE A 91 4.03 5.11 2.02
N ASP A 92 3.22 6.15 2.00
CA ASP A 92 3.41 7.38 2.76
C ASP A 92 2.17 7.64 3.65
N GLY A 93 2.41 7.83 4.95
CA GLY A 93 1.39 8.28 5.90
C GLY A 93 0.21 7.33 6.14
N LEU A 94 0.41 6.02 5.95
CA LEU A 94 -0.65 5.02 6.05
C LEU A 94 -1.18 4.88 7.48
N SER A 95 -2.45 5.19 7.66
CA SER A 95 -3.19 4.99 8.89
C SER A 95 -4.35 4.04 8.62
N ALA A 96 -4.32 2.87 9.26
CA ALA A 96 -5.25 1.79 8.97
C ALA A 96 -5.65 1.05 10.23
N SER A 97 -6.84 0.45 10.24
CA SER A 97 -7.29 -0.52 11.26
C SER A 97 -7.86 -1.74 10.56
N LEU A 98 -6.99 -2.72 10.32
CA LEU A 98 -7.26 -3.88 9.48
C LEU A 98 -7.60 -5.10 10.33
N LEU A 99 -8.44 -5.98 9.78
CA LEU A 99 -8.72 -7.29 10.33
C LEU A 99 -8.07 -8.35 9.43
N PRO A 100 -7.30 -9.30 9.99
CA PRO A 100 -6.80 -10.43 9.21
C PRO A 100 -7.97 -11.32 8.75
N LEU A 101 -7.89 -11.77 7.51
CA LEU A 101 -8.85 -12.66 6.85
C LEU A 101 -8.58 -14.12 7.21
N ASP A 102 -7.33 -14.45 7.48
CA ASP A 102 -6.86 -15.80 7.73
C ASP A 102 -6.41 -15.98 9.20
N ALA A 103 -6.90 -17.05 9.83
CA ALA A 103 -6.59 -17.40 11.21
C ALA A 103 -5.13 -17.86 11.42
N THR A 104 -4.35 -17.94 10.35
CA THR A 104 -2.91 -18.23 10.34
C THR A 104 -2.09 -17.13 11.00
N LEU A 105 -2.58 -15.90 10.99
CA LEU A 105 -2.02 -14.80 11.75
C LEU A 105 -2.70 -14.77 13.12
N PRO A 106 -1.97 -14.89 14.25
CA PRO A 106 -2.53 -14.79 15.59
C PRO A 106 -2.90 -13.33 15.96
N ALA A 107 -3.34 -12.54 14.99
CA ALA A 107 -3.80 -11.18 15.16
C ALA A 107 -5.33 -11.14 15.07
N GLN A 108 -5.96 -10.32 15.90
CA GLN A 108 -7.38 -9.99 15.83
C GLN A 108 -7.59 -8.64 15.13
N ARG A 109 -6.64 -7.73 15.31
CA ARG A 109 -6.65 -6.39 14.73
C ARG A 109 -5.23 -5.89 14.55
N ILE A 110 -4.98 -5.22 13.43
CA ILE A 110 -3.73 -4.55 13.15
C ILE A 110 -4.04 -3.08 12.92
N THR A 111 -3.47 -2.20 13.72
CA THR A 111 -3.61 -0.76 13.60
C THR A 111 -2.27 -0.14 13.21
N THR A 112 -2.28 0.75 12.23
CA THR A 112 -1.13 1.55 11.85
C THR A 112 -1.46 3.03 12.03
N SER A 113 -0.46 3.80 12.46
CA SER A 113 -0.58 5.25 12.59
C SER A 113 0.59 5.90 11.88
N ASN A 114 0.26 6.70 10.85
CA ASN A 114 1.21 7.47 10.05
C ASN A 114 2.41 6.62 9.56
N LEU A 115 2.13 5.40 9.10
CA LEU A 115 3.14 4.46 8.64
C LEU A 115 3.69 4.88 7.28
N THR A 116 4.98 5.15 7.24
CA THR A 116 5.69 5.50 6.01
C THR A 116 6.81 4.49 5.78
N LEU A 117 6.77 3.81 4.63
CA LEU A 117 7.79 2.87 4.18
C LEU A 117 8.22 3.27 2.77
N ARG A 118 9.52 3.52 2.59
CA ARG A 118 10.08 3.89 1.29
C ARG A 118 11.26 3.01 0.93
N PHE A 119 11.23 2.50 -0.29
CA PHE A 119 12.23 1.64 -0.87
C PHE A 119 12.81 2.31 -2.13
N THR A 120 14.14 2.30 -2.23
CA THR A 120 14.88 2.82 -3.39
C THR A 120 15.83 1.74 -3.85
N ALA A 121 15.71 1.32 -5.12
CA ALA A 121 16.50 0.21 -5.68
C ALA A 121 16.47 -1.07 -4.82
N GLY A 122 15.30 -1.39 -4.23
CA GLY A 122 15.10 -2.55 -3.37
C GLY A 122 15.65 -2.42 -1.94
N GLN A 123 16.20 -1.27 -1.56
CA GLN A 123 16.69 -0.99 -0.21
C GLN A 123 15.69 -0.12 0.56
N CYS A 124 15.43 -0.45 1.82
CA CYS A 124 14.62 0.38 2.70
C CYS A 124 15.40 1.66 3.05
N THR A 125 14.85 2.81 2.68
CA THR A 125 15.43 4.14 2.94
C THR A 125 14.66 4.91 4.00
N THR A 126 13.36 4.65 4.17
CA THR A 126 12.53 5.27 5.19
C THR A 126 11.59 4.25 5.78
N ALA A 127 11.52 4.19 7.10
CA ALA A 127 10.57 3.38 7.85
C ALA A 127 10.24 4.13 9.13
N THR A 128 9.03 4.69 9.21
CA THR A 128 8.55 5.48 10.35
C THR A 128 7.07 5.23 10.62
N GLY A 129 6.59 5.64 11.80
CA GLY A 129 5.19 5.49 12.20
C GLY A 129 5.06 4.55 13.39
N GLN A 130 3.83 4.10 13.65
CA GLN A 130 3.53 3.16 14.72
C GLN A 130 2.69 2.01 14.18
N VAL A 131 3.02 0.80 14.62
CA VAL A 131 2.23 -0.42 14.36
C VAL A 131 1.81 -1.01 15.70
N GLU A 132 0.56 -1.40 15.77
CA GLU A 132 -0.05 -2.08 16.90
C GLU A 132 -0.79 -3.32 16.42
N VAL A 133 -0.57 -4.43 17.08
CA VAL A 133 -1.20 -5.71 16.77
C VAL A 133 -1.86 -6.23 18.03
N ILE A 134 -3.18 -6.38 17.99
CA ILE A 134 -3.95 -6.98 19.07
C ILE A 134 -4.05 -8.47 18.76
N THR A 135 -3.60 -9.31 19.68
CA THR A 135 -3.71 -10.78 19.61
C THR A 135 -4.69 -11.29 20.66
N SER A 136 -4.94 -12.60 20.71
CA SER A 136 -5.71 -13.20 21.80
C SER A 136 -4.99 -13.20 23.16
N LEU A 137 -3.67 -13.03 23.16
CA LEU A 137 -2.80 -13.16 24.33
C LEU A 137 -2.37 -11.79 24.88
N ALA A 138 -2.03 -10.87 23.97
CA ALA A 138 -1.50 -9.56 24.31
C ALA A 138 -1.69 -8.55 23.17
N THR A 139 -1.57 -7.27 23.51
CA THR A 139 -1.34 -6.20 22.55
C THR A 139 0.16 -6.04 22.34
N LEU A 140 0.62 -6.03 21.10
CA LEU A 140 2.01 -5.86 20.73
C LEU A 140 2.17 -4.55 19.95
N GLY A 141 3.11 -3.70 20.35
CA GLY A 141 3.36 -2.41 19.72
C GLY A 141 4.81 -2.26 19.30
N GLY A 142 5.05 -1.54 18.20
CA GLY A 142 6.40 -1.28 17.71
C GLY A 142 6.45 -0.21 16.62
N ALA A 143 7.62 0.42 16.49
CA ALA A 143 7.91 1.31 15.38
C ALA A 143 8.74 0.57 14.32
N PRO A 144 8.43 0.75 13.02
CA PRO A 144 9.21 0.16 11.95
C PRO A 144 10.58 0.84 11.86
N ARG A 145 11.59 0.08 11.42
CA ARG A 145 12.93 0.59 11.09
C ARG A 145 13.45 -0.08 9.83
N CYS A 146 14.30 0.61 9.08
CA CYS A 146 14.94 0.01 7.93
C CYS A 146 16.09 -0.92 8.36
N ALA A 147 16.15 -2.09 7.72
CA ALA A 147 17.24 -3.04 7.86
C ALA A 147 17.55 -3.67 6.50
N GLY A 148 18.45 -3.02 5.76
CA GLY A 148 18.85 -3.44 4.41
C GLY A 148 17.70 -3.34 3.42
N ASP A 149 17.30 -4.49 2.89
CA ASP A 149 16.27 -4.66 1.86
C ASP A 149 14.83 -4.70 2.41
N ALA A 150 14.65 -4.60 3.73
CA ALA A 150 13.36 -4.70 4.37
C ALA A 150 13.15 -3.67 5.48
N ALA A 151 11.89 -3.38 5.77
CA ALA A 151 11.47 -2.74 6.99
C ALA A 151 11.20 -3.82 8.06
N LEU A 152 11.78 -3.66 9.24
CA LEU A 152 11.56 -4.53 10.39
C LEU A 152 10.74 -3.79 11.44
N VAL A 153 9.77 -4.49 12.02
CA VAL A 153 8.98 -4.02 13.16
C VAL A 153 9.19 -4.99 14.31
N ASP A 154 9.84 -4.52 15.38
CA ASP A 154 9.89 -5.27 16.63
C ASP A 154 8.64 -4.92 17.43
N LEU A 155 7.71 -5.87 17.48
CA LEU A 155 6.47 -5.77 18.22
C LEU A 155 6.72 -6.38 19.59
N ALA A 156 6.49 -5.60 20.65
CA ALA A 156 6.63 -6.08 22.02
C ALA A 156 5.35 -5.80 22.82
N SER A 157 5.03 -6.68 23.74
CA SER A 157 3.95 -6.44 24.71
C SER A 157 4.37 -5.37 25.74
N PRO A 158 3.42 -4.66 26.35
CA PRO A 158 3.72 -3.64 27.37
C PRO A 158 4.56 -4.14 28.56
N ASP A 159 4.44 -5.43 28.88
CA ASP A 159 5.17 -6.14 29.93
C ASP A 159 6.51 -6.74 29.44
N GLY A 160 6.81 -6.66 28.14
CA GLY A 160 8.05 -7.16 27.52
C GLY A 160 8.17 -8.69 27.48
N LEU A 161 7.13 -9.43 27.89
CA LEU A 161 7.15 -10.89 27.96
C LEU A 161 7.01 -11.55 26.59
N ILE A 162 6.28 -10.90 25.67
CA ILE A 162 6.03 -11.41 24.32
C ILE A 162 6.65 -10.43 23.33
N THR A 163 7.54 -10.95 22.50
CA THR A 163 8.13 -10.20 21.38
C THR A 163 7.92 -10.97 20.09
N LEU A 164 7.66 -10.23 19.02
CA LEU A 164 7.47 -10.76 17.68
C LEU A 164 8.16 -9.81 16.71
N ARG A 165 8.84 -10.34 15.69
CA ARG A 165 9.43 -9.51 14.65
C ARG A 165 8.67 -9.69 13.35
N ALA A 166 8.15 -8.58 12.82
CA ALA A 166 7.61 -8.54 11.46
C ALA A 166 8.66 -7.99 10.51
N ARG A 167 8.78 -8.60 9.33
CA ARG A 167 9.62 -8.17 8.21
C ARG A 167 8.75 -7.90 7.00
N ILE A 168 8.92 -6.71 6.41
CA ILE A 168 8.21 -6.24 5.23
C ILE A 168 9.24 -5.89 4.15
N ASP A 169 9.21 -6.58 3.02
CA ASP A 169 10.11 -6.32 1.90
C ASP A 169 9.56 -5.26 0.91
N ALA A 170 10.37 -4.89 -0.08
CA ALA A 170 9.99 -3.94 -1.13
C ALA A 170 8.81 -4.41 -2.01
N ALA A 171 8.49 -5.70 -2.02
CA ALA A 171 7.33 -6.25 -2.71
C ALA A 171 6.05 -6.22 -1.84
N GLY A 172 6.14 -5.69 -0.61
CA GLY A 172 5.03 -5.64 0.34
C GLY A 172 4.73 -6.98 1.00
N ARG A 173 5.63 -7.97 0.91
CA ARG A 173 5.45 -9.26 1.56
C ARG A 173 5.75 -9.14 3.05
N LEU A 174 4.77 -9.50 3.86
CA LEU A 174 4.90 -9.57 5.31
C LEU A 174 5.29 -10.99 5.73
N THR A 175 6.34 -11.10 6.53
CA THR A 175 6.80 -12.35 7.14
C THR A 175 7.03 -12.14 8.64
N LEU A 176 6.67 -13.13 9.45
CA LEU A 176 6.85 -13.11 10.89
C LEU A 176 7.99 -14.06 11.28
N SER A 177 8.86 -13.61 12.18
CA SER A 177 10.03 -14.36 12.68
C SER A 177 10.20 -14.21 14.19
#